data_AF-A0A4R5BCL0-F1
#
_entry.id   AF-A0A4R5BCL0-F1
#
_cell.length_a   1.000
_cell.length_b   1.000
_cell.length_c   1.000
_cell.angle_alpha   90.00
_cell.angle_beta   90.00
_cell.angle_gamma   90.00
#
_symmetry.space_group_name_H-M   'P 1'
#
loop_
_entity.id
_entity.type
_entity.pdbx_description
1 polymer ?
#
loop_
_entity_poly.entity_id
_entity_poly.type
_entity_poly.pdbx_seq_one_letter_code
_entity_poly.pdbx_strand_id
1 'polypeptide(L)'
;MGSGRALSAGIAAGIVLTLAADLAVLLSDRVDGGAAEPGDLVSVGEAPRTPAVAPLTRRYTPNLLAAGTSSLPPAAVERARRLKGVAGLTVVDAAQAGVGGHRMGLLGVDPSAFRAFAPGPSAESDELWRTVASGGLAVSFEQGRGGALPLGAVVPAGRSSAPGRVRVGAYASMGIGDIDAVVSRRQARALGMPDGNALVISAPKADPAELAKRLKKVLPRGTKVAALAAPKTPAGSARPRSRPQVTGRPDGAAGDRSPITGNRMTPAMRGVVLEIAGMFGPFPVIGCYRAAGDPQDHGDGRACDFMESTGGRMPSAGAQRHGDQVARYATANARRLGISYVIWKQHIWNVRGGGWRPMEDRGSRTQNHYDHVHISVLR
;
A
#
# COMPACT_ATOMS: atom_id res chain seq x y z
N MET A 1 73.80 -40.10 -32.82
CA MET A 1 72.93 -38.90 -32.87
C MET A 1 72.71 -38.45 -31.42
N GLY A 2 73.08 -37.19 -31.10
CA GLY A 2 73.31 -36.63 -29.74
C GLY A 2 72.10 -36.67 -28.79
N SER A 3 72.27 -36.75 -27.46
CA SER A 3 72.69 -35.67 -26.52
C SER A 3 71.71 -34.48 -26.59
N GLY A 4 71.12 -33.92 -25.54
CA GLY A 4 71.39 -33.87 -24.11
C GLY A 4 70.57 -32.68 -23.55
N ARG A 5 70.36 -32.66 -22.23
CA ARG A 5 69.52 -31.70 -21.48
C ARG A 5 69.98 -30.23 -21.55
N ALA A 6 69.03 -29.32 -21.34
CA ALA A 6 69.03 -28.24 -20.32
C ALA A 6 68.95 -26.75 -20.78
N LEU A 7 67.98 -26.07 -20.16
CA LEU A 7 67.98 -24.71 -19.57
C LEU A 7 67.79 -23.43 -20.44
N SER A 8 66.61 -22.82 -20.22
CA SER A 8 66.40 -21.45 -19.69
C SER A 8 66.11 -20.24 -20.61
N ALA A 9 65.15 -19.45 -20.09
CA ALA A 9 64.78 -18.05 -20.35
C ALA A 9 63.60 -17.85 -21.33
N GLY A 10 62.51 -17.16 -20.99
CA GLY A 10 62.21 -16.30 -19.84
C GLY A 10 60.74 -15.87 -19.83
N ILE A 11 60.39 -15.18 -18.75
CA ILE A 11 59.06 -14.89 -18.20
C ILE A 11 58.32 -13.76 -18.95
N ALA A 12 57.02 -13.96 -19.17
CA ALA A 12 55.95 -12.94 -19.06
C ALA A 12 54.60 -13.71 -19.00
N ALA A 13 53.99 -14.01 -17.85
CA ALA A 13 53.27 -13.12 -16.92
C ALA A 13 52.44 -12.07 -17.67
N GLY A 14 51.10 -12.05 -17.66
CA GLY A 14 50.09 -12.83 -16.97
C GLY A 14 48.70 -12.28 -17.35
N ILE A 15 47.66 -12.72 -16.61
CA ILE A 15 46.24 -12.28 -16.64
C ILE A 15 45.45 -12.99 -17.76
N VAL A 16 44.35 -13.74 -17.57
CA VAL A 16 43.31 -13.85 -16.53
C VAL A 16 42.85 -15.33 -16.51
N LEU A 17 42.86 -16.02 -15.37
CA LEU A 17 41.87 -17.07 -15.09
C LEU A 17 41.88 -17.43 -13.61
N THR A 18 40.85 -16.98 -12.88
CA THR A 18 40.32 -17.69 -11.70
C THR A 18 39.05 -16.98 -11.24
N LEU A 19 37.90 -17.43 -11.74
CA LEU A 19 36.59 -17.18 -11.16
C LEU A 19 35.91 -18.54 -11.05
N ALA A 20 36.29 -19.29 -10.01
CA ALA A 20 35.66 -20.56 -9.63
C ALA A 20 35.95 -20.87 -8.15
N ALA A 21 35.23 -20.19 -7.28
CA ALA A 21 34.91 -20.49 -5.87
C ALA A 21 34.29 -19.18 -5.33
N ASP A 22 33.01 -19.07 -5.01
CA ASP A 22 32.27 -19.87 -4.04
C ASP A 22 30.81 -20.10 -4.46
N LEU A 23 30.60 -21.17 -5.23
CA LEU A 23 29.28 -21.71 -5.56
C LEU A 23 28.93 -22.87 -4.61
N ALA A 24 29.12 -22.72 -3.29
CA ALA A 24 29.03 -23.87 -2.38
C ALA A 24 28.27 -23.64 -1.06
N VAL A 25 27.56 -22.53 -0.86
CA VAL A 25 26.70 -22.33 0.33
C VAL A 25 25.23 -21.98 -0.01
N LEU A 26 24.82 -22.06 -1.28
CA LEU A 26 23.43 -21.79 -1.69
C LEU A 26 22.70 -22.96 -2.37
N LEU A 27 23.31 -24.16 -2.38
CA LEU A 27 22.74 -25.35 -3.01
C LEU A 27 22.38 -26.41 -1.96
N SER A 28 21.47 -26.08 -1.06
CA SER A 28 20.70 -27.07 -0.28
C SER A 28 19.40 -26.43 0.20
N ASP A 29 18.55 -26.04 -0.76
CA ASP A 29 17.10 -26.09 -0.60
C ASP A 29 16.47 -25.99 -2.01
N ARG A 30 16.67 -27.04 -2.82
CA ARG A 30 15.77 -27.29 -3.96
C ARG A 30 14.46 -27.82 -3.38
N VAL A 31 13.61 -26.89 -2.97
CA VAL A 31 12.17 -27.08 -3.05
C VAL A 31 11.75 -26.33 -4.31
N ASP A 32 11.17 -27.05 -5.26
CA ASP A 32 10.74 -26.53 -6.56
C ASP A 32 9.90 -25.26 -6.41
N GLY A 33 10.46 -24.13 -6.86
CA GLY A 33 9.80 -22.84 -6.94
C GLY A 33 10.40 -22.07 -8.10
N GLY A 34 9.73 -22.13 -9.26
CA GLY A 34 10.20 -21.55 -10.52
C GLY A 34 10.51 -20.05 -10.41
N ALA A 35 11.49 -19.61 -11.21
CA ALA A 35 11.72 -18.19 -11.44
C ALA A 35 10.40 -17.52 -11.89
N ALA A 36 10.15 -16.31 -11.41
CA ALA A 36 8.98 -15.54 -11.85
C ALA A 36 9.02 -15.39 -13.37
N GLU A 37 8.03 -15.97 -14.05
CA GLU A 37 7.88 -15.85 -15.49
C GLU A 37 7.75 -14.35 -15.87
N PRO A 38 8.32 -13.89 -17.01
CA PRO A 38 8.38 -12.48 -17.41
C PRO A 38 7.06 -11.69 -17.45
N GLY A 39 5.91 -12.36 -17.23
CA GLY A 39 4.55 -11.81 -17.20
C GLY A 39 4.09 -11.19 -15.87
N ASP A 40 4.81 -11.35 -14.76
CA ASP A 40 4.35 -10.93 -13.42
C ASP A 40 4.88 -9.57 -12.91
N LEU A 41 5.68 -8.87 -13.70
CA LEU A 41 6.24 -7.56 -13.33
C LEU A 41 5.24 -6.41 -13.61
N VAL A 42 5.07 -5.54 -12.62
CA VAL A 42 4.19 -4.37 -12.63
C VAL A 42 4.98 -3.05 -12.58
N SER A 43 4.39 -1.96 -13.07
CA SER A 43 5.00 -0.61 -13.04
C SER A 43 4.34 0.31 -12.01
N VAL A 44 5.11 1.26 -11.49
CA VAL A 44 4.62 2.48 -10.85
C VAL A 44 4.32 3.51 -11.96
N GLY A 45 3.37 3.23 -12.84
CA GLY A 45 3.20 4.02 -14.06
C GLY A 45 1.99 3.74 -14.93
N GLU A 46 1.42 2.53 -14.91
CA GLU A 46 0.07 2.34 -15.42
C GLU A 46 -0.93 2.68 -14.31
N ALA A 47 -1.05 3.98 -14.04
CA ALA A 47 -2.17 4.48 -13.28
C ALA A 47 -3.39 4.45 -14.21
N PRO A 48 -4.45 3.66 -13.95
CA PRO A 48 -5.77 4.09 -14.38
C PRO A 48 -5.91 5.53 -13.89
N ARG A 49 -6.32 6.47 -14.76
CA ARG A 49 -6.54 7.89 -14.42
C ARG A 49 -7.03 7.96 -12.99
N THR A 50 -6.20 8.49 -12.06
CA THR A 50 -6.55 8.50 -10.64
C THR A 50 -7.93 9.10 -10.56
N PRO A 51 -8.97 8.34 -10.14
CA PRO A 51 -10.32 8.87 -10.24
C PRO A 51 -10.36 10.14 -9.40
N ALA A 52 -10.75 11.25 -10.01
CA ALA A 52 -10.73 12.54 -9.35
C ALA A 52 -11.63 12.45 -8.11
N VAL A 53 -11.03 12.63 -6.93
CA VAL A 53 -11.77 12.78 -5.68
C VAL A 53 -11.93 14.27 -5.46
N ALA A 54 -13.17 14.73 -5.37
CA ALA A 54 -13.46 16.13 -5.10
C ALA A 54 -12.93 16.53 -3.71
N PRO A 55 -12.46 17.78 -3.55
CA PRO A 55 -12.03 18.28 -2.24
C PRO A 55 -13.18 18.26 -1.23
N LEU A 56 -12.83 18.07 0.04
CA LEU A 56 -13.81 18.15 1.13
C LEU A 56 -14.29 19.60 1.29
N THR A 57 -15.58 19.84 1.08
CA THR A 57 -16.18 21.19 1.23
C THR A 57 -16.96 21.36 2.53
N ARG A 58 -17.48 20.26 3.09
CA ARG A 58 -18.30 20.24 4.31
C ARG A 58 -18.22 18.88 4.98
N ARG A 59 -18.43 18.83 6.30
CA ARG A 59 -18.56 17.59 7.07
C ARG A 59 -19.98 17.39 7.56
N TYR A 60 -20.36 16.12 7.69
CA TYR A 60 -21.63 15.63 8.17
C TYR A 60 -21.41 14.65 9.30
N THR A 61 -22.32 14.66 10.27
CA THR A 61 -22.35 13.63 11.31
C THR A 61 -23.39 12.60 10.90
N PRO A 62 -23.00 11.37 10.52
CA PRO A 62 -23.95 10.33 10.14
C PRO A 62 -24.75 9.88 11.38
N ASN A 63 -26.08 9.80 11.25
CA ASN A 63 -26.99 9.44 12.35
C ASN A 63 -27.81 8.20 12.03
N LEU A 64 -28.09 7.92 10.76
CA LEU A 64 -28.92 6.79 10.33
C LEU A 64 -28.30 6.10 9.12
N LEU A 65 -28.42 4.76 9.10
CA LEU A 65 -28.23 3.93 7.92
C LEU A 65 -29.57 3.30 7.55
N ALA A 66 -30.02 3.53 6.33
CA ALA A 66 -31.17 2.84 5.76
C ALA A 66 -30.68 1.88 4.68
N ALA A 67 -31.01 0.59 4.75
CA ALA A 67 -30.54 -0.42 3.80
C ALA A 67 -31.64 -1.42 3.44
N GLY A 68 -31.80 -1.69 2.15
CA GLY A 68 -32.67 -2.73 1.59
C GLY A 68 -31.88 -3.82 0.87
N THR A 69 -32.58 -4.79 0.29
CA THR A 69 -31.95 -5.87 -0.51
C THR A 69 -31.79 -5.50 -1.99
N SER A 70 -32.48 -4.46 -2.44
CA SER A 70 -32.56 -4.01 -3.84
C SER A 70 -32.29 -2.51 -3.93
N SER A 71 -31.99 -2.04 -5.14
CA SER A 71 -31.74 -0.62 -5.41
C SER A 71 -32.89 0.27 -4.95
N LEU A 72 -32.56 1.40 -4.32
CA LEU A 72 -33.54 2.38 -3.91
C LEU A 72 -34.00 3.21 -5.12
N PRO A 73 -35.31 3.37 -5.37
CA PRO A 73 -35.80 4.18 -6.48
C PRO A 73 -35.32 5.64 -6.35
N PRO A 74 -34.84 6.29 -7.42
CA PRO A 74 -34.37 7.68 -7.36
C PRO A 74 -35.37 8.66 -6.75
N ALA A 75 -36.66 8.49 -7.07
CA ALA A 75 -37.74 9.30 -6.49
C ALA A 75 -37.87 9.13 -4.97
N ALA A 76 -37.61 7.93 -4.43
CA ALA A 76 -37.61 7.68 -2.99
C ALA A 76 -36.40 8.33 -2.31
N VAL A 77 -35.22 8.27 -2.95
CA VAL A 77 -34.01 8.95 -2.48
C VAL A 77 -34.22 10.46 -2.40
N GLU A 78 -34.81 11.06 -3.42
CA GLU A 78 -35.08 12.51 -3.44
C GLU A 78 -36.14 12.95 -2.43
N ARG A 79 -37.20 12.15 -2.24
CA ARG A 79 -38.15 12.39 -1.14
C ARG A 79 -37.47 12.28 0.23
N ALA A 80 -36.58 11.31 0.42
CA ALA A 80 -35.84 11.14 1.68
C ALA A 80 -34.91 12.34 1.93
N ARG A 81 -34.24 12.85 0.89
CA ARG A 81 -33.38 14.05 0.96
C ARG A 81 -34.14 15.30 1.42
N ARG A 82 -35.42 15.41 1.07
CA ARG A 82 -36.29 16.56 1.40
C ARG A 82 -37.01 16.43 2.75
N LEU A 83 -36.84 15.34 3.47
CA LEU A 83 -37.46 15.18 4.80
C LEU A 83 -36.91 16.23 5.78
N LYS A 84 -37.82 16.88 6.51
CA LYS A 84 -37.47 17.83 7.57
C LYS A 84 -36.50 17.18 8.57
N GLY A 85 -35.35 17.83 8.78
CA GLY A 85 -34.30 17.39 9.68
C GLY A 85 -33.10 16.73 9.00
N VAL A 86 -33.22 16.30 7.75
CA VAL A 86 -32.09 15.79 6.96
C VAL A 86 -31.18 16.95 6.57
N ALA A 87 -29.95 16.94 7.09
CA ALA A 87 -28.90 17.90 6.76
C ALA A 87 -28.05 17.45 5.58
N GLY A 88 -27.85 16.14 5.44
CA GLY A 88 -27.06 15.50 4.39
C GLY A 88 -27.48 14.06 4.14
N LEU A 89 -27.34 13.61 2.90
CA LEU A 89 -27.67 12.25 2.50
C LEU A 89 -26.79 11.82 1.33
N THR A 90 -26.20 10.64 1.44
CA THR A 90 -25.46 9.99 0.35
C THR A 90 -25.98 8.57 0.11
N VAL A 91 -26.02 8.16 -1.15
CA VAL A 91 -26.39 6.81 -1.58
C VAL A 91 -25.15 5.93 -1.56
N VAL A 92 -25.29 4.72 -1.01
CA VAL A 92 -24.21 3.73 -0.91
C VAL A 92 -24.71 2.34 -1.30
N ASP A 93 -23.77 1.47 -1.63
CA ASP A 93 -23.99 0.03 -1.74
C ASP A 93 -23.72 -0.57 -0.38
N ALA A 94 -24.64 -1.33 0.21
CA ALA A 94 -24.44 -1.94 1.51
C ALA A 94 -24.68 -3.46 1.45
N ALA A 95 -23.72 -4.23 1.95
CA ALA A 95 -23.86 -5.67 2.10
C ALA A 95 -23.05 -6.18 3.29
N GLN A 96 -23.48 -7.31 3.86
CA GLN A 96 -22.60 -8.16 4.64
C GLN A 96 -21.79 -9.01 3.66
N ALA A 97 -20.47 -8.82 3.63
CA ALA A 97 -19.58 -9.49 2.69
C ALA A 97 -18.49 -10.26 3.45
N GLY A 98 -18.00 -11.35 2.85
CA GLY A 98 -16.75 -11.96 3.29
C GLY A 98 -15.60 -11.09 2.82
N VAL A 99 -14.61 -10.82 3.68
CA VAL A 99 -13.37 -10.08 3.37
C VAL A 99 -12.24 -10.74 4.14
N GLY A 100 -11.27 -11.33 3.43
CA GLY A 100 -10.13 -12.03 4.04
C GLY A 100 -10.53 -13.13 5.02
N GLY A 101 -11.62 -13.84 4.76
CA GLY A 101 -12.14 -14.89 5.65
C GLY A 101 -13.07 -14.39 6.76
N HIS A 102 -13.25 -13.08 6.92
CA HIS A 102 -14.12 -12.49 7.94
C HIS A 102 -15.42 -11.97 7.34
N ARG A 103 -16.56 -12.19 8.01
CA ARG A 103 -17.83 -11.56 7.63
C ARG A 103 -17.93 -10.18 8.27
N MET A 104 -18.17 -9.16 7.46
CA MET A 104 -18.17 -7.78 7.91
C MET A 104 -19.11 -6.88 7.07
N GLY A 105 -19.50 -5.74 7.62
CA GLY A 105 -20.34 -4.74 6.94
C GLY A 105 -19.57 -3.92 5.91
N LEU A 106 -19.73 -4.21 4.61
CA LEU A 106 -19.01 -3.56 3.51
C LEU A 106 -19.88 -2.48 2.86
N LEU A 107 -19.32 -1.28 2.70
CA LEU A 107 -19.93 -0.23 1.88
C LEU A 107 -19.19 -0.01 0.56
N GLY A 108 -19.97 0.07 -0.52
CA GLY A 108 -19.56 0.70 -1.78
C GLY A 108 -19.97 2.16 -1.79
N VAL A 109 -18.99 3.07 -1.91
CA VAL A 109 -19.24 4.50 -1.78
C VAL A 109 -18.77 5.28 -3.01
N ASP A 110 -19.36 6.46 -3.21
CA ASP A 110 -18.73 7.52 -3.98
C ASP A 110 -17.70 8.21 -3.06
N PRO A 111 -16.39 8.14 -3.34
CA PRO A 111 -15.37 8.69 -2.44
C PRO A 111 -15.48 10.21 -2.25
N SER A 112 -15.90 10.93 -3.29
CA SER A 112 -16.05 12.40 -3.27
C SER A 112 -17.22 12.83 -2.40
N ALA A 113 -18.35 12.11 -2.47
CA ALA A 113 -19.53 12.43 -1.66
C ALA A 113 -19.43 11.87 -0.24
N PHE A 114 -18.93 10.64 -0.09
CA PHE A 114 -18.94 9.93 1.18
C PHE A 114 -17.88 10.42 2.16
N ARG A 115 -16.75 10.97 1.69
CA ARG A 115 -15.72 11.54 2.58
C ARG A 115 -16.26 12.56 3.57
N ALA A 116 -17.31 13.27 3.20
CA ALA A 116 -17.97 14.24 4.07
C ALA A 116 -18.65 13.61 5.30
N PHE A 117 -18.96 12.31 5.28
CA PHE A 117 -19.61 11.57 6.37
C PHE A 117 -18.61 10.81 7.26
N ALA A 118 -17.33 10.81 6.92
CA ALA A 118 -16.29 10.18 7.72
C ALA A 118 -15.81 11.10 8.88
N PRO A 119 -15.21 10.55 9.95
CA PRO A 119 -14.49 11.30 10.97
C PRO A 119 -13.43 12.23 10.39
N GLY A 120 -13.18 13.36 11.04
CA GLY A 120 -12.27 14.43 10.56
C GLY A 120 -10.97 13.94 9.92
N PRO A 121 -10.13 13.13 10.63
CA PRO A 121 -8.88 12.64 10.07
C PRO A 121 -9.03 11.83 8.78
N SER A 122 -10.09 11.04 8.67
CA SER A 122 -10.38 10.24 7.48
C SER A 122 -11.04 11.08 6.38
N ALA A 123 -11.95 12.00 6.73
CA ALA A 123 -12.60 12.91 5.78
C ALA A 123 -11.59 13.80 5.03
N GLU A 124 -10.57 14.28 5.74
CA GLU A 124 -9.54 15.19 5.22
C GLU A 124 -8.45 14.48 4.40
N SER A 125 -8.35 13.14 4.49
CA SER A 125 -7.31 12.38 3.79
C SER A 125 -7.66 12.14 2.31
N ASP A 126 -7.13 12.97 1.42
CA ASP A 126 -7.27 12.74 -0.02
C ASP A 126 -6.65 11.40 -0.47
N GLU A 127 -5.54 10.99 0.15
CA GLU A 127 -4.84 9.74 -0.15
C GLU A 127 -5.72 8.50 0.14
N LEU A 128 -6.43 8.51 1.27
CA LEU A 128 -7.40 7.48 1.61
C LEU A 128 -8.48 7.37 0.53
N TRP A 129 -9.09 8.50 0.16
CA TRP A 129 -10.20 8.47 -0.79
C TRP A 129 -9.75 8.15 -2.22
N ARG A 130 -8.54 8.56 -2.63
CA ARG A 130 -7.93 8.11 -3.91
C ARG A 130 -7.65 6.61 -3.90
N THR A 131 -7.26 6.05 -2.76
CA THR A 131 -7.11 4.60 -2.58
C THR A 131 -8.44 3.88 -2.79
N VAL A 132 -9.52 4.35 -2.16
CA VAL A 132 -10.87 3.79 -2.36
C VAL A 132 -11.32 3.95 -3.82
N ALA A 133 -11.10 5.13 -4.40
CA ALA A 133 -11.52 5.45 -5.77
C ALA A 133 -10.80 4.56 -6.81
N SER A 134 -9.52 4.28 -6.59
CA SER A 134 -8.73 3.38 -7.43
C SER A 134 -9.07 1.89 -7.25
N GLY A 135 -10.04 1.55 -6.38
CA GLY A 135 -10.51 0.18 -6.17
C GLY A 135 -9.91 -0.52 -4.94
N GLY A 136 -9.12 0.20 -4.14
CA GLY A 136 -8.63 -0.31 -2.86
C GLY A 136 -9.73 -0.40 -1.80
N LEU A 137 -9.53 -1.32 -0.87
CA LEU A 137 -10.31 -1.48 0.35
C LEU A 137 -9.72 -0.61 1.46
N ALA A 138 -10.53 0.25 2.06
CA ALA A 138 -10.24 0.90 3.32
C ALA A 138 -10.89 0.12 4.45
N VAL A 139 -10.11 -0.32 5.44
CA VAL A 139 -10.59 -1.14 6.57
C VAL A 139 -10.47 -0.35 7.87
N SER A 140 -11.34 -0.60 8.84
CA SER A 140 -11.23 -0.01 10.17
C SER A 140 -9.91 -0.38 10.86
N PHE A 141 -9.36 0.54 11.67
CA PHE A 141 -8.12 0.29 12.41
C PHE A 141 -8.22 -0.89 13.39
N GLU A 142 -9.42 -1.14 13.92
CA GLU A 142 -9.68 -2.25 14.85
C GLU A 142 -9.55 -3.59 14.13
N GLN A 143 -10.07 -3.70 12.91
CA GLN A 143 -9.97 -4.92 12.10
C GLN A 143 -8.60 -5.10 11.44
N GLY A 144 -7.84 -4.01 11.25
CA GLY A 144 -6.44 -4.07 10.83
C GLY A 144 -5.49 -4.51 11.96
N ARG A 145 -5.85 -4.24 13.22
CA ARG A 145 -5.07 -4.61 14.40
C ARG A 145 -5.24 -6.09 14.72
N GLY A 146 -4.29 -6.90 14.26
CA GLY A 146 -4.28 -8.35 14.44
C GLY A 146 -3.59 -9.08 13.29
N GLY A 147 -3.32 -8.39 12.19
CA GLY A 147 -2.61 -8.94 11.03
C GLY A 147 -3.50 -9.75 10.07
N ALA A 148 -4.81 -9.84 10.32
CA ALA A 148 -5.74 -10.57 9.47
C ALA A 148 -5.93 -9.93 8.08
N LEU A 149 -5.87 -8.59 8.00
CA LEU A 149 -6.00 -7.84 6.75
C LEU A 149 -4.81 -6.89 6.56
N PRO A 150 -3.61 -7.39 6.19
CA PRO A 150 -2.40 -6.57 6.05
C PRO A 150 -2.54 -5.53 4.93
N LEU A 151 -2.05 -4.31 5.14
CA LEU A 151 -1.92 -3.32 4.05
C LEU A 151 -1.12 -3.91 2.88
N GLY A 152 -1.59 -3.67 1.66
CA GLY A 152 -1.02 -4.19 0.43
C GLY A 152 -1.51 -5.58 0.05
N ALA A 153 -2.05 -6.36 0.99
CA ALA A 153 -2.53 -7.72 0.71
C ALA A 153 -3.75 -7.69 -0.23
N VAL A 154 -3.81 -8.65 -1.16
CA VAL A 154 -4.98 -8.88 -2.01
C VAL A 154 -5.79 -10.03 -1.43
N VAL A 155 -6.88 -9.69 -0.76
CA VAL A 155 -7.71 -10.64 -0.02
C VAL A 155 -8.95 -11.03 -0.82
N PRO A 156 -9.49 -12.26 -0.64
CA PRO A 156 -10.82 -12.61 -1.12
C PRO A 156 -11.85 -11.65 -0.54
N ALA A 157 -12.77 -11.17 -1.37
CA ALA A 157 -13.86 -10.30 -0.93
C ALA A 157 -15.14 -10.54 -1.73
N GLY A 158 -16.30 -10.18 -1.17
CA GLY A 158 -17.59 -10.20 -1.85
C GLY A 158 -18.57 -11.25 -1.31
N ARG A 159 -19.57 -11.58 -2.12
CA ARG A 159 -20.57 -12.60 -1.77
C ARG A 159 -20.05 -13.99 -2.08
N SER A 160 -20.53 -15.00 -1.36
CA SER A 160 -20.21 -16.41 -1.66
C SER A 160 -20.58 -16.81 -3.08
N SER A 161 -21.65 -16.22 -3.63
CA SER A 161 -22.11 -16.43 -5.01
C SER A 161 -21.36 -15.61 -6.06
N ALA A 162 -20.50 -14.67 -5.66
CA ALA A 162 -19.74 -13.78 -6.53
C ALA A 162 -18.38 -13.48 -5.87
N PRO A 163 -17.48 -14.48 -5.80
CA PRO A 163 -16.19 -14.31 -5.17
C PRO A 163 -15.35 -13.33 -6.00
N GLY A 164 -14.81 -12.33 -5.33
CA GLY A 164 -13.89 -11.36 -5.90
C GLY A 164 -12.63 -11.22 -5.06
N ARG A 165 -11.77 -10.30 -5.47
CA ARG A 165 -10.56 -9.95 -4.73
C ARG A 165 -10.44 -8.45 -4.62
N VAL A 166 -9.88 -7.98 -3.52
CA VAL A 166 -9.64 -6.56 -3.29
C VAL A 166 -8.32 -6.36 -2.55
N ARG A 167 -7.59 -5.32 -2.94
CA ARG A 167 -6.36 -4.93 -2.25
C ARG A 167 -6.70 -4.12 -1.01
N VAL A 168 -6.22 -4.53 0.16
CA VAL A 168 -6.25 -3.71 1.38
C VAL A 168 -5.34 -2.51 1.15
N GLY A 169 -5.93 -1.35 0.91
CA GLY A 169 -5.20 -0.17 0.47
C GLY A 169 -4.93 0.83 1.59
N ALA A 170 -5.80 0.88 2.61
CA ALA A 170 -5.68 1.83 3.70
C ALA A 170 -6.36 1.31 4.97
N TYR A 171 -5.93 1.83 6.11
CA TYR A 171 -6.68 1.77 7.36
C TYR A 171 -7.25 3.14 7.68
N ALA A 172 -8.52 3.19 8.08
CA ALA A 172 -9.16 4.44 8.39
C ALA A 172 -10.35 4.25 9.35
N SER A 173 -10.61 5.27 10.17
CA SER A 173 -11.77 5.27 11.05
C SER A 173 -12.99 5.65 10.24
N MET A 174 -13.95 4.75 10.06
CA MET A 174 -15.14 5.03 9.24
C MET A 174 -16.21 5.82 10.00
N GLY A 175 -16.23 5.75 11.34
CA GLY A 175 -17.12 6.55 12.19
C GLY A 175 -18.62 6.29 11.99
N ILE A 176 -18.97 5.16 11.35
CA ILE A 176 -20.33 4.79 10.99
C ILE A 176 -20.57 3.38 11.56
N GLY A 177 -20.98 3.29 12.83
CA GLY A 177 -21.39 2.03 13.49
C GLY A 177 -20.49 0.82 13.19
N ASP A 178 -21.12 -0.32 12.86
CA ASP A 178 -20.50 -1.62 12.53
C ASP A 178 -19.96 -1.68 11.07
N ILE A 179 -19.60 -0.55 10.47
CA ILE A 179 -19.04 -0.53 9.11
C ILE A 179 -17.53 -0.67 9.20
N ASP A 180 -17.09 -1.89 8.91
CA ASP A 180 -15.72 -2.33 9.05
C ASP A 180 -14.87 -2.04 7.81
N ALA A 181 -15.48 -1.90 6.64
CA ALA A 181 -14.73 -1.57 5.43
C ALA A 181 -15.52 -0.84 4.34
N VAL A 182 -14.77 -0.13 3.50
CA VAL A 182 -15.27 0.72 2.42
C VAL A 182 -14.48 0.49 1.14
N VAL A 183 -15.18 0.38 0.02
CA VAL A 183 -14.66 0.34 -1.35
C VAL A 183 -15.40 1.35 -2.23
N SER A 184 -14.92 1.62 -3.44
CA SER A 184 -15.71 2.41 -4.41
C SER A 184 -16.96 1.65 -4.86
N ARG A 185 -18.01 2.35 -5.28
CA ARG A 185 -19.22 1.72 -5.86
C ARG A 185 -18.89 0.81 -7.05
N ARG A 186 -17.92 1.19 -7.88
CA ARG A 186 -17.42 0.35 -8.99
C ARG A 186 -16.89 -0.99 -8.47
N GLN A 187 -16.05 -0.95 -7.43
CA GLN A 187 -15.50 -2.15 -6.81
C GLN A 187 -16.58 -2.97 -6.11
N ALA A 188 -17.53 -2.33 -5.43
CA ALA A 188 -18.65 -3.02 -4.78
C ALA A 188 -19.47 -3.85 -5.79
N ARG A 189 -19.79 -3.29 -6.96
CA ARG A 189 -20.44 -4.06 -8.04
C ARG A 189 -19.60 -5.23 -8.54
N ALA A 190 -18.29 -5.05 -8.67
CA ALA A 190 -17.38 -6.16 -9.03
C ALA A 190 -17.34 -7.27 -7.96
N LEU A 191 -17.64 -6.93 -6.70
CA LEU A 191 -17.78 -7.89 -5.59
C LEU A 191 -19.20 -8.46 -5.46
N GLY A 192 -20.08 -8.22 -6.43
CA GLY A 192 -21.46 -8.70 -6.46
C GLY A 192 -22.39 -8.02 -5.44
N MET A 193 -22.02 -6.84 -4.94
CA MET A 193 -22.89 -6.07 -4.04
C MET A 193 -24.05 -5.43 -4.81
N PRO A 194 -25.22 -5.28 -4.17
CA PRO A 194 -26.36 -4.57 -4.76
C PRO A 194 -26.03 -3.08 -4.99
N ASP A 195 -26.47 -2.53 -6.12
CA ASP A 195 -26.25 -1.12 -6.46
C ASP A 195 -27.29 -0.22 -5.77
N GLY A 196 -26.83 0.73 -4.95
CA GLY A 196 -27.61 1.86 -4.46
C GLY A 196 -28.76 1.43 -3.55
N ASN A 197 -28.58 0.35 -2.81
CA ASN A 197 -29.59 -0.22 -1.92
C ASN A 197 -29.62 0.42 -0.53
N ALA A 198 -28.75 1.40 -0.25
CA ALA A 198 -28.65 2.01 1.06
C ALA A 198 -28.37 3.52 1.04
N LEU A 199 -28.68 4.16 2.17
CA LEU A 199 -28.49 5.59 2.43
C LEU A 199 -27.75 5.78 3.75
N VAL A 200 -26.72 6.62 3.73
CA VAL A 200 -26.15 7.20 4.95
C VAL A 200 -26.68 8.62 5.10
N ILE A 201 -27.28 8.89 6.26
CA ILE A 201 -28.09 10.09 6.49
C ILE A 201 -27.54 10.84 7.70
N SER A 202 -27.30 12.13 7.52
CA SER A 202 -26.96 13.09 8.57
C SER A 202 -28.19 13.93 8.88
N ALA A 203 -28.60 13.93 10.14
CA ALA A 203 -29.74 14.65 10.65
C ALA A 203 -29.53 15.03 12.12
N PRO A 204 -28.51 15.86 12.43
CA PRO A 204 -28.05 16.08 13.81
C PRO A 204 -29.07 16.80 14.70
N LYS A 205 -30.08 17.45 14.09
CA LYS A 205 -31.13 18.19 14.80
C LYS A 205 -32.47 17.42 14.84
N ALA A 206 -32.52 16.22 14.26
CA ALA A 206 -33.75 15.43 14.20
C ALA A 206 -33.72 14.35 15.28
N ASP A 207 -34.89 14.02 15.83
CA ASP A 207 -35.06 12.79 16.59
C ASP A 207 -34.88 11.56 15.66
N PRO A 208 -33.92 10.66 15.94
CA PRO A 208 -33.64 9.53 15.07
C PRO A 208 -34.81 8.57 14.88
N ALA A 209 -35.65 8.36 15.91
CA ALA A 209 -36.78 7.45 15.85
C ALA A 209 -37.91 8.01 14.98
N GLU A 210 -38.22 9.31 15.13
CA GLU A 210 -39.20 10.01 14.29
C GLU A 210 -38.75 10.12 12.84
N LEU A 211 -37.46 10.40 12.61
CA LEU A 211 -36.91 10.41 11.26
C LEU A 211 -36.95 9.01 10.63
N ALA A 212 -36.66 7.95 11.39
CA ALA A 212 -36.79 6.58 10.93
C ALA A 212 -38.24 6.22 10.52
N LYS A 213 -39.25 6.67 11.28
CA LYS A 213 -40.66 6.50 10.90
C LYS A 213 -41.00 7.20 9.59
N ARG A 214 -40.50 8.42 9.37
CA ARG A 214 -40.69 9.17 8.12
C ARG A 214 -40.00 8.50 6.94
N LEU A 215 -38.76 8.03 7.13
CA LEU A 215 -38.00 7.29 6.11
C LEU A 215 -38.73 6.01 5.69
N LYS A 216 -39.30 5.25 6.64
CA LYS A 216 -40.09 4.04 6.35
C LYS A 216 -41.32 4.30 5.48
N LYS A 217 -41.90 5.51 5.53
CA LYS A 217 -43.03 5.90 4.66
C LYS A 217 -42.60 6.24 3.23
N VAL A 218 -41.34 6.60 3.04
CA VAL A 218 -40.79 7.10 1.77
C VAL A 218 -40.04 6.02 1.00
N LEU A 219 -39.31 5.16 1.72
CA LEU A 219 -38.47 4.10 1.18
C LEU A 219 -39.27 2.84 0.87
N PRO A 220 -38.78 1.97 -0.03
CA PRO A 220 -39.44 0.70 -0.35
C PRO A 220 -39.66 -0.18 0.89
N ARG A 221 -40.74 -0.97 0.86
CA ARG A 221 -41.00 -2.01 1.87
C ARG A 221 -39.80 -2.95 1.98
N GLY A 222 -39.47 -3.36 3.20
CA GLY A 222 -38.29 -4.19 3.50
C GLY A 222 -36.99 -3.40 3.74
N THR A 223 -36.98 -2.08 3.52
CA THR A 223 -35.84 -1.24 3.91
C THR A 223 -35.75 -1.14 5.44
N LYS A 224 -34.62 -1.58 5.99
CA LYS A 224 -34.32 -1.47 7.42
C LYS A 224 -33.66 -0.12 7.69
N VAL A 225 -34.07 0.56 8.75
CA VAL A 225 -33.47 1.83 9.20
C VAL A 225 -32.90 1.62 10.59
N ALA A 226 -31.60 1.85 10.74
CA ALA A 226 -30.88 1.71 11.99
C ALA A 226 -30.24 3.04 12.38
N ALA A 227 -30.34 3.40 13.67
CA ALA A 227 -29.56 4.47 14.25
C ALA A 227 -28.09 4.07 14.27
N LEU A 228 -27.24 4.98 13.81
CA LEU A 228 -25.80 4.83 13.95
C LEU A 228 -25.44 5.38 15.32
N ALA A 229 -24.76 4.56 16.14
CA ALA A 229 -24.21 5.04 17.38
C ALA A 229 -23.30 6.24 17.09
N ALA A 230 -23.41 7.31 17.89
CA ALA A 230 -22.44 8.38 17.84
C ALA A 230 -21.04 7.76 17.99
N PRO A 231 -20.02 8.20 17.21
CA PRO A 231 -18.69 7.66 17.36
C PRO A 231 -18.29 7.77 18.83
N LYS A 232 -18.06 6.63 19.48
CA LYS A 232 -17.38 6.62 20.78
C LYS A 232 -16.05 7.29 20.50
N THR A 233 -15.90 8.53 20.97
CA THR A 233 -14.61 9.20 20.94
C THR A 233 -13.73 8.33 21.82
N PRO A 234 -12.64 7.71 21.32
CA PRO A 234 -11.63 7.22 22.23
C PRO A 234 -11.15 8.46 22.97
N ALA A 235 -11.51 8.57 24.25
CA ALA A 235 -10.89 9.53 25.14
C ALA A 235 -9.38 9.26 25.08
N GLY A 236 -8.64 10.20 24.51
CA GLY A 236 -7.18 10.14 24.47
C GLY A 236 -6.58 9.00 23.66
N SER A 237 -6.92 8.86 22.37
CA SER A 237 -5.85 8.43 21.45
C SER A 237 -5.06 9.68 21.08
N ALA A 238 -3.89 9.83 21.69
CA ALA A 238 -2.89 10.75 21.19
C ALA A 238 -2.83 10.61 19.66
N ARG A 239 -2.76 11.75 18.93
CA ARG A 239 -2.38 11.78 17.51
C ARG A 239 -1.40 10.62 17.28
N PRO A 240 -1.62 9.69 16.34
CA PRO A 240 -0.52 8.86 15.92
C PRO A 240 0.58 9.86 15.59
N ARG A 241 1.69 9.76 16.33
CA ARG A 241 2.83 10.65 16.15
C ARG A 241 3.04 10.74 14.65
N SER A 242 3.12 11.98 14.19
CA SER A 242 3.55 12.42 12.86
C SER A 242 4.17 11.30 12.02
N ARG A 243 3.95 11.33 10.69
CA ARG A 243 4.95 10.84 9.71
C ARG A 243 6.33 10.93 10.36
N PRO A 244 7.18 9.86 10.33
CA PRO A 244 8.49 9.91 10.97
C PRO A 244 9.07 11.30 10.72
N GLN A 245 9.46 12.03 11.77
CA GLN A 245 10.06 13.34 11.54
C GLN A 245 11.35 13.08 10.78
N VAL A 246 11.26 13.06 9.45
CA VAL A 246 12.36 12.71 8.57
C VAL A 246 13.35 13.85 8.71
N THR A 247 14.46 13.57 9.38
CA THR A 247 15.54 14.54 9.50
C THR A 247 16.48 14.42 8.30
N GLY A 248 16.75 15.53 7.62
CA GLY A 248 17.53 15.52 6.37
C GLY A 248 16.70 15.25 5.13
N ARG A 249 17.36 15.29 3.96
CA ARG A 249 16.77 15.08 2.63
C ARG A 249 17.84 14.46 1.73
N PRO A 250 17.48 13.58 0.78
CA PRO A 250 18.42 13.09 -0.22
C PRO A 250 19.04 14.24 -1.04
N ASP A 251 20.32 14.11 -1.37
CA ASP A 251 21.02 15.12 -2.17
C ASP A 251 20.56 15.07 -3.62
N GLY A 252 20.23 16.23 -4.19
CA GLY A 252 19.77 16.34 -5.57
C GLY A 252 18.32 15.88 -5.81
N ALA A 253 17.55 15.59 -4.75
CA ALA A 253 16.10 15.37 -4.88
C ALA A 253 15.37 16.67 -5.26
N ALA A 254 14.69 16.68 -6.40
CA ALA A 254 13.89 17.80 -6.89
C ALA A 254 12.45 17.37 -7.21
N GLY A 255 11.51 18.33 -7.18
CA GLY A 255 10.09 18.08 -7.43
C GLY A 255 9.34 17.39 -6.27
N ASP A 256 8.10 17.00 -6.53
CA ASP A 256 7.19 16.44 -5.51
C ASP A 256 7.13 14.91 -5.52
N ARG A 257 7.83 14.24 -6.45
CA ARG A 257 7.84 12.78 -6.62
C ARG A 257 9.22 12.30 -7.03
N SER A 258 9.59 11.11 -6.57
CA SER A 258 10.81 10.42 -6.99
C SER A 258 10.64 9.89 -8.42
N PRO A 259 11.54 10.19 -9.36
CA PRO A 259 11.57 9.51 -10.65
C PRO A 259 12.01 8.04 -10.45
N ILE A 260 11.44 7.14 -11.26
CA ILE A 260 11.72 5.69 -11.18
C ILE A 260 12.35 5.23 -12.49
N THR A 261 13.60 4.77 -12.42
CA THR A 261 14.30 4.14 -13.55
C THR A 261 14.07 2.65 -13.50
N GLY A 262 13.83 2.01 -14.65
CA GLY A 262 13.54 0.57 -14.67
C GLY A 262 12.20 0.26 -14.02
N ASN A 263 11.14 1.00 -14.38
CA ASN A 263 9.84 0.98 -13.72
C ASN A 263 9.04 -0.32 -14.01
N ARG A 264 9.59 -1.47 -13.64
CA ARG A 264 9.00 -2.79 -13.63
C ARG A 264 9.50 -3.46 -12.35
N MET A 265 8.65 -4.20 -11.65
CA MET A 265 9.00 -4.83 -10.38
C MET A 265 7.91 -5.83 -9.99
N THR A 266 8.18 -6.75 -9.06
CA THR A 266 7.13 -7.62 -8.53
C THR A 266 6.06 -6.80 -7.79
N PRO A 267 4.83 -7.30 -7.64
CA PRO A 267 3.79 -6.61 -6.87
C PRO A 267 4.18 -6.30 -5.42
N ALA A 268 4.95 -7.19 -4.78
CA ALA A 268 5.51 -6.98 -3.45
C ALA A 268 6.47 -5.78 -3.43
N MET A 269 7.45 -5.76 -4.36
CA MET A 269 8.39 -4.65 -4.47
C MET A 269 7.68 -3.33 -4.82
N ARG A 270 6.63 -3.37 -5.65
CA ARG A 270 5.79 -2.19 -5.92
C ARG A 270 5.15 -1.63 -4.65
N GLY A 271 4.70 -2.49 -3.74
CA GLY A 271 4.20 -2.09 -2.43
C GLY A 271 5.25 -1.35 -1.61
N VAL A 272 6.48 -1.89 -1.56
CA VAL A 272 7.62 -1.27 -0.89
C VAL A 272 7.96 0.10 -1.50
N VAL A 273 8.04 0.20 -2.83
CA VAL A 273 8.33 1.48 -3.52
C VAL A 273 7.28 2.53 -3.17
N LEU A 274 5.99 2.20 -3.25
CA LEU A 274 4.92 3.15 -2.96
C LEU A 274 4.95 3.64 -1.51
N GLU A 275 5.23 2.75 -0.56
CA GLU A 275 5.27 3.11 0.85
C GLU A 275 6.50 3.96 1.21
N ILE A 276 7.69 3.50 0.81
CA ILE A 276 8.94 4.22 1.10
C ILE A 276 8.96 5.57 0.38
N ALA A 277 8.57 5.63 -0.89
CA ALA A 277 8.51 6.89 -1.63
C ALA A 277 7.43 7.85 -1.08
N GLY A 278 6.30 7.33 -0.58
CA GLY A 278 5.24 8.16 0.01
C GLY A 278 5.60 8.73 1.39
N MET A 279 6.46 8.04 2.15
CA MET A 279 6.87 8.44 3.49
C MET A 279 8.16 9.25 3.53
N PHE A 280 9.13 8.89 2.68
CA PHE A 280 10.51 9.40 2.68
C PHE A 280 10.87 10.11 1.37
N GLY A 281 10.01 10.10 0.35
CA GLY A 281 10.28 10.83 -0.88
C GLY A 281 10.19 12.36 -0.70
N PRO A 282 10.67 13.12 -1.69
CA PRO A 282 11.23 12.64 -2.95
C PRO A 282 12.69 12.17 -2.82
N PHE A 283 13.03 11.09 -3.52
CA PHE A 283 14.41 10.66 -3.80
C PHE A 283 14.86 11.23 -5.15
N PRO A 284 16.17 11.50 -5.38
CA PRO A 284 16.67 11.91 -6.68
C PRO A 284 16.35 10.90 -7.78
N VAL A 285 16.44 9.60 -7.50
CA VAL A 285 16.02 8.48 -8.36
C VAL A 285 15.67 7.28 -7.48
N ILE A 286 14.70 6.46 -7.90
CA ILE A 286 14.54 5.09 -7.42
C ILE A 286 14.87 4.14 -8.59
N GLY A 287 15.94 3.38 -8.48
CA GLY A 287 16.39 2.45 -9.52
C GLY A 287 15.84 1.05 -9.28
N CYS A 288 14.93 0.56 -10.14
CA CYS A 288 14.31 -0.76 -10.00
C CYS A 288 14.84 -1.75 -11.05
N TYR A 289 13.98 -2.33 -11.89
CA TYR A 289 14.32 -3.43 -12.80
C TYR A 289 15.36 -3.05 -13.87
N ARG A 290 16.27 -3.98 -14.15
CA ARG A 290 17.30 -3.89 -15.19
C ARG A 290 17.26 -5.17 -16.02
N ALA A 291 17.08 -5.06 -17.35
CA ALA A 291 16.95 -6.23 -18.22
C ALA A 291 18.31 -6.96 -18.44
N ALA A 292 18.22 -8.27 -18.68
CA ALA A 292 19.26 -9.27 -18.99
C ALA A 292 20.74 -8.87 -18.83
N GLY A 293 21.41 -9.46 -17.83
CA GLY A 293 22.83 -9.29 -17.52
C GLY A 293 23.11 -9.08 -16.02
N ASP A 294 22.06 -8.78 -15.25
CA ASP A 294 22.11 -8.66 -13.79
C ASP A 294 21.54 -9.95 -13.16
N PRO A 295 22.37 -10.90 -12.68
CA PRO A 295 21.90 -12.11 -12.03
C PRO A 295 21.31 -11.87 -10.63
N GLN A 296 21.22 -10.60 -10.21
CA GLN A 296 20.77 -10.19 -8.88
C GLN A 296 19.29 -9.78 -8.90
N ASP A 297 18.76 -9.45 -7.73
CA ASP A 297 17.32 -9.28 -7.48
C ASP A 297 16.66 -8.15 -8.31
N HIS A 298 17.44 -7.24 -8.92
CA HIS A 298 16.93 -6.25 -9.88
C HIS A 298 16.48 -6.89 -11.20
N GLY A 299 17.19 -7.91 -11.68
CA GLY A 299 16.83 -8.66 -12.90
C GLY A 299 15.51 -9.43 -12.73
N ASP A 300 15.20 -9.84 -11.50
CA ASP A 300 13.92 -10.47 -11.13
C ASP A 300 12.82 -9.44 -10.80
N GLY A 301 13.14 -8.14 -10.84
CA GLY A 301 12.24 -7.06 -10.42
C GLY A 301 11.91 -7.07 -8.92
N ARG A 302 12.69 -7.77 -8.09
CA ARG A 302 12.50 -7.87 -6.64
C ARG A 302 13.26 -6.82 -5.84
N ALA A 303 14.14 -6.06 -6.48
CA ALA A 303 14.90 -5.02 -5.81
C ALA A 303 14.70 -3.62 -6.40
N CYS A 304 14.77 -2.62 -5.52
CA CYS A 304 14.98 -1.23 -5.92
C CYS A 304 15.97 -0.52 -5.00
N ASP A 305 16.71 0.41 -5.59
CA ASP A 305 17.68 1.29 -4.95
C ASP A 305 17.05 2.66 -4.71
N PHE A 306 16.94 3.07 -3.46
CA PHE A 306 16.45 4.37 -3.04
C PHE A 306 17.66 5.30 -2.87
N MET A 307 17.94 6.08 -3.91
CA MET A 307 19.17 6.88 -3.99
C MET A 307 19.15 8.02 -2.96
N GLU A 308 20.23 8.17 -2.19
CA GLU A 308 20.46 9.29 -1.26
C GLU A 308 21.33 10.39 -1.86
N SER A 309 21.98 10.12 -2.99
CA SER A 309 22.69 11.12 -3.79
C SER A 309 22.72 10.73 -5.28
N THR A 310 23.27 11.60 -6.13
CA THR A 310 23.37 11.36 -7.58
C THR A 310 24.81 11.14 -8.02
N GLY A 311 25.00 10.28 -9.03
CA GLY A 311 26.29 10.10 -9.70
C GLY A 311 27.38 9.41 -8.87
N GLY A 312 27.01 8.49 -7.96
CA GLY A 312 27.99 7.73 -7.16
C GLY A 312 28.68 8.53 -6.04
N ARG A 313 28.18 9.74 -5.74
CA ARG A 313 28.77 10.64 -4.74
C ARG A 313 28.47 10.15 -3.32
N MET A 314 29.28 10.59 -2.36
CA MET A 314 28.92 10.37 -0.95
C MET A 314 27.78 11.32 -0.61
N PRO A 315 26.66 10.84 -0.04
CA PRO A 315 25.61 11.72 0.40
C PRO A 315 26.09 12.63 1.54
N SER A 316 25.55 13.84 1.60
CA SER A 316 25.74 14.77 2.70
C SER A 316 25.34 14.14 4.03
N ALA A 317 25.79 14.70 5.15
CA ALA A 317 25.37 14.21 6.47
C ALA A 317 23.83 14.22 6.64
N GLY A 318 23.14 15.15 5.97
CA GLY A 318 21.67 15.20 5.94
C GLY A 318 21.06 14.02 5.18
N ALA A 319 21.54 13.74 3.98
CA ALA A 319 21.09 12.60 3.18
C ALA A 319 21.46 11.25 3.81
N GLN A 320 22.61 11.15 4.47
CA GLN A 320 22.96 9.94 5.22
C GLN A 320 22.00 9.67 6.38
N ARG A 321 21.59 10.70 7.15
CA ARG A 321 20.57 10.56 8.19
C ARG A 321 19.22 10.18 7.59
N HIS A 322 18.89 10.69 6.41
CA HIS A 322 17.69 10.30 5.67
C HIS A 322 17.72 8.80 5.35
N GLY A 323 18.79 8.31 4.71
CA GLY A 323 18.99 6.90 4.40
C GLY A 323 18.99 5.99 5.65
N ASP A 324 19.57 6.45 6.77
CA ASP A 324 19.50 5.72 8.05
C ASP A 324 18.06 5.52 8.53
N GLN A 325 17.18 6.52 8.34
CA GLN A 325 15.76 6.42 8.68
C GLN A 325 15.01 5.50 7.73
N VAL A 326 15.30 5.55 6.43
CA VAL A 326 14.73 4.64 5.42
C VAL A 326 15.10 3.19 5.72
N ALA A 327 16.40 2.90 5.92
CA ALA A 327 16.89 1.56 6.23
C ALA A 327 16.33 1.03 7.56
N ARG A 328 16.28 1.88 8.61
CA ARG A 328 15.66 1.51 9.89
C ARG A 328 14.18 1.19 9.74
N TYR A 329 13.45 1.98 8.95
CA TYR A 329 12.04 1.73 8.70
C TYR A 329 11.83 0.43 7.92
N ALA A 330 12.59 0.22 6.86
CA ALA A 330 12.53 -0.97 6.03
C ALA A 330 12.78 -2.25 6.85
N THR A 331 13.84 -2.27 7.66
CA THR A 331 14.17 -3.41 8.53
C THR A 331 13.12 -3.64 9.64
N ALA A 332 12.62 -2.58 10.28
CA ALA A 332 11.57 -2.70 11.30
C ALA A 332 10.23 -3.20 10.73
N ASN A 333 9.96 -2.98 9.44
CA ASN A 333 8.73 -3.38 8.76
C ASN A 333 8.91 -4.57 7.81
N ALA A 334 10.09 -5.20 7.81
CA ALA A 334 10.47 -6.16 6.77
C ALA A 334 9.49 -7.33 6.62
N ARG A 335 9.01 -7.89 7.74
CA ARG A 335 7.99 -8.97 7.73
C ARG A 335 6.68 -8.53 7.07
N ARG A 336 6.21 -7.31 7.35
CA ARG A 336 4.97 -6.77 6.80
C ARG A 336 5.10 -6.45 5.31
N LEU A 337 6.27 -5.98 4.91
CA LEU A 337 6.56 -5.54 3.55
C LEU A 337 7.08 -6.67 2.64
N GLY A 338 7.28 -7.88 3.18
CA GLY A 338 7.85 -8.99 2.43
C GLY A 338 9.32 -8.77 2.06
N ILE A 339 10.05 -7.92 2.79
CA ILE A 339 11.47 -7.62 2.53
C ILE A 339 12.32 -8.83 2.96
N SER A 340 13.12 -9.31 2.02
CA SER A 340 14.12 -10.36 2.24
C SER A 340 15.35 -9.78 2.93
N TYR A 341 15.88 -8.69 2.36
CA TYR A 341 17.08 -8.03 2.87
C TYR A 341 17.15 -6.54 2.52
N VAL A 342 17.95 -5.81 3.30
CA VAL A 342 18.26 -4.39 3.11
C VAL A 342 19.77 -4.23 3.13
N ILE A 343 20.33 -3.45 2.20
CA ILE A 343 21.75 -3.07 2.20
C ILE A 343 21.86 -1.57 2.35
N TRP A 344 22.69 -1.12 3.28
CA TRP A 344 22.97 0.28 3.51
C TRP A 344 24.35 0.46 4.15
N LYS A 345 25.15 1.42 3.66
CA LYS A 345 26.48 1.75 4.18
C LYS A 345 27.36 0.51 4.39
N GLN A 346 27.46 -0.34 3.37
CA GLN A 346 28.27 -1.57 3.36
C GLN A 346 27.88 -2.60 4.44
N HIS A 347 26.65 -2.55 4.92
CA HIS A 347 26.09 -3.56 5.80
C HIS A 347 24.85 -4.16 5.16
N ILE A 348 24.65 -5.46 5.37
CA ILE A 348 23.46 -6.18 4.95
C ILE A 348 22.67 -6.63 6.18
N TRP A 349 21.38 -6.36 6.17
CA TRP A 349 20.40 -6.92 7.10
C TRP A 349 19.53 -7.93 6.35
N ASN A 350 19.38 -9.14 6.90
CA ASN A 350 18.56 -10.21 6.31
C ASN A 350 17.46 -10.63 7.29
N VAL A 351 16.25 -10.87 6.79
CA VAL A 351 15.10 -11.30 7.61
C VAL A 351 15.32 -12.64 8.32
N ARG A 352 16.15 -13.51 7.75
CA ARG A 352 16.54 -14.83 8.31
C ARG A 352 17.81 -14.78 9.18
N GLY A 353 18.59 -13.69 9.10
CA GLY A 353 19.99 -13.66 9.55
C GLY A 353 20.27 -13.01 10.90
N GLY A 354 19.26 -12.61 11.67
CA GLY A 354 19.41 -12.13 13.04
C GLY A 354 19.95 -10.70 13.22
N GLY A 355 20.18 -9.92 12.15
CA GLY A 355 20.62 -8.52 12.28
C GLY A 355 21.46 -8.00 11.11
N TRP A 356 22.08 -6.84 11.31
CA TRP A 356 23.03 -6.23 10.37
C TRP A 356 24.40 -6.93 10.44
N ARG A 357 25.01 -7.17 9.29
CA ARG A 357 26.34 -7.77 9.15
C ARG A 357 27.18 -6.96 8.15
N PRO A 358 28.50 -6.83 8.36
CA PRO A 358 29.36 -6.14 7.39
C PRO A 358 29.40 -6.92 6.07
N MET A 359 29.56 -6.18 4.97
CA MET A 359 29.86 -6.73 3.65
C MET A 359 31.33 -6.53 3.31
N GLU A 360 31.84 -7.35 2.40
CA GLU A 360 33.14 -7.10 1.79
C GLU A 360 33.19 -5.76 1.04
N ASP A 361 34.38 -5.23 0.83
CA ASP A 361 34.58 -4.09 -0.05
C ASP A 361 34.52 -4.55 -1.51
N ARG A 362 33.55 -4.02 -2.24
CA ARG A 362 33.29 -4.30 -3.67
C ARG A 362 33.90 -3.24 -4.60
N GLY A 363 34.75 -2.37 -4.08
CA GLY A 363 35.61 -1.48 -4.86
C GLY A 363 34.98 -0.16 -5.31
N SER A 364 33.74 0.15 -4.91
CA SER A 364 33.16 1.48 -5.14
C SER A 364 32.07 1.85 -4.15
N ARG A 365 31.78 3.15 -4.02
CA ARG A 365 30.71 3.67 -3.14
C ARG A 365 29.35 3.08 -3.46
N THR A 366 29.02 3.01 -4.75
CA THR A 366 27.76 2.44 -5.23
C THR A 366 27.71 0.94 -4.98
N GLN A 367 28.77 0.19 -5.29
CA GLN A 367 28.79 -1.26 -5.02
C GLN A 367 28.75 -1.59 -3.52
N ASN A 368 29.26 -0.68 -2.68
CA ASN A 368 29.19 -0.75 -1.22
C ASN A 368 27.95 -0.06 -0.63
N HIS A 369 27.01 0.42 -1.46
CA HIS A 369 25.73 0.97 -1.03
C HIS A 369 25.84 2.15 -0.05
N TYR A 370 26.83 3.02 -0.24
CA TYR A 370 26.98 4.26 0.54
C TYR A 370 26.11 5.40 0.01
N ASP A 371 25.68 5.31 -1.24
CA ASP A 371 24.92 6.36 -1.95
C ASP A 371 23.43 6.04 -2.12
N HIS A 372 22.98 4.84 -1.75
CA HIS A 372 21.58 4.42 -1.81
C HIS A 372 21.24 3.33 -0.80
N VAL A 373 19.98 3.29 -0.35
CA VAL A 373 19.43 2.16 0.39
C VAL A 373 18.88 1.14 -0.61
N HIS A 374 19.47 -0.05 -0.65
CA HIS A 374 18.97 -1.15 -1.48
C HIS A 374 18.00 -2.02 -0.68
N ILE A 375 16.86 -2.33 -1.26
CA ILE A 375 15.85 -3.20 -0.65
C ILE A 375 15.48 -4.28 -1.64
N SER A 376 15.51 -5.53 -1.19
CA SER A 376 15.00 -6.68 -1.94
C SER A 376 13.86 -7.37 -1.19
N VAL A 377 12.85 -7.82 -1.94
CA VAL A 377 11.73 -8.62 -1.43
C VAL A 377 11.95 -10.12 -1.61
N LEU A 378 11.24 -10.89 -0.79
CA LEU A 378 11.17 -12.35 -0.89
C LEU A 378 10.72 -12.76 -2.31
N ARG A 379 11.23 -13.90 -2.76
CA ARG A 379 10.77 -14.54 -4.00
C ARG A 379 9.31 -14.97 -3.89
#